data_AF-A0A4Y7UH10-F1
#
_entry.id   AF-A0A4Y7UH10-F1
#
_cell.length_a   1.000
_cell.length_b   1.000
_cell.length_c   1.000
_cell.angle_alpha   90.00
_cell.angle_beta   90.00
_cell.angle_gamma   90.00
#
_symmetry.space_group_name_H-M   'P 1'
#
loop_
_entity.id
_entity.type
_entity.pdbx_description
1 polymer ?
#
loop_
_entity_poly.entity_id
_entity_poly.type
_entity_poly.pdbx_seq_one_letter_code
_entity_poly.pdbx_strand_id
1 'polypeptide(L)'
;MRTFLITMIIITLPLFTNAQNFNPSAGQFRQGSPFSSTNEKPPQLVQLPTMKPISQNRIQNAQSKLVLKEQKLIKLARKTWEKELDIKAKQEELRNLENATENSDNPNHQKSIEKYKKQIAKSQDELNKAKIELEVETKKVEAFEKSIEEAKLRRSDDY
;
A
#
# COMPACT_ATOMS: atom_id res chain seq x y z
N MET A 1 26.90 2.70 -5.08
CA MET A 1 25.53 3.00 -4.58
C MET A 1 24.64 1.77 -4.39
N ARG A 2 24.74 0.73 -5.25
CA ARG A 2 23.92 -0.50 -5.11
C ARG A 2 24.22 -1.32 -3.84
N THR A 3 25.47 -1.31 -3.37
CA THR A 3 25.90 -2.03 -2.16
C THR A 3 25.37 -1.40 -0.87
N PHE A 4 25.20 -0.07 -0.84
CA PHE A 4 24.67 0.65 0.33
C PHE A 4 23.19 0.34 0.59
N LEU A 5 22.42 0.03 -0.45
CA LEU A 5 20.99 -0.26 -0.34
C LEU A 5 20.76 -1.65 0.26
N ILE A 6 21.61 -2.62 -0.08
CA ILE A 6 21.56 -3.99 0.45
C ILE A 6 21.95 -4.02 1.94
N THR A 7 22.97 -3.26 2.34
CA THR A 7 23.39 -3.21 3.76
C THR A 7 22.35 -2.54 4.67
N MET A 8 21.63 -1.53 4.16
CA MET A 8 20.57 -0.84 4.93
C MET A 8 19.37 -1.77 5.24
N ILE A 9 19.03 -2.68 4.33
CA ILE A 9 17.95 -3.66 4.50
C ILE A 9 18.32 -4.70 5.58
N ILE A 10 19.58 -5.16 5.62
CA ILE A 10 20.03 -6.18 6.58
C ILE A 10 20.00 -5.65 8.02
N ILE A 11 20.27 -4.36 8.24
CA ILE A 11 20.32 -3.73 9.57
C ILE A 11 18.91 -3.52 10.17
N THR A 12 17.86 -3.38 9.35
CA THR A 12 16.51 -3.06 9.83
C THR A 12 15.61 -4.27 10.07
N LEU A 13 15.99 -5.46 9.56
CA LEU A 13 15.28 -6.74 9.74
C LEU A 13 15.02 -7.18 11.20
N PRO A 14 15.91 -6.94 12.19
CA PRO A 14 15.70 -7.42 13.56
C PRO A 14 14.61 -6.67 14.36
N LEU A 15 14.07 -5.56 13.84
CA LEU A 15 13.16 -4.69 14.61
C LEU A 15 11.68 -5.15 14.60
N PHE A 16 11.33 -6.22 13.88
CA PHE A 16 9.94 -6.63 13.67
C PHE A 16 9.53 -7.95 14.36
N THR A 17 10.34 -8.51 15.25
CA THR A 17 10.06 -9.83 15.88
C THR A 17 9.22 -9.80 17.17
N ASN A 18 8.63 -8.66 17.56
CA ASN A 18 7.75 -8.59 18.73
C ASN A 18 6.34 -8.07 18.38
N ALA A 19 5.51 -8.92 17.77
CA ALA A 19 4.06 -8.76 17.76
C ALA A 19 3.45 -9.90 18.58
N GLN A 20 3.49 -9.76 19.91
CA GLN A 20 2.85 -10.69 20.83
C GLN A 20 1.33 -10.60 20.71
N ASN A 21 0.74 -11.76 20.43
CA ASN A 21 -0.65 -12.18 20.59
C ASN A 21 -1.50 -11.33 21.56
N PHE A 22 -2.51 -10.64 21.02
CA PHE A 22 -3.65 -10.20 21.80
C PHE A 22 -4.75 -11.26 21.71
N ASN A 23 -5.02 -11.94 22.83
CA ASN A 23 -6.05 -12.97 22.96
C ASN A 23 -7.32 -12.34 23.58
N PRO A 24 -8.42 -12.14 22.83
CA PRO A 24 -9.67 -11.66 23.41
C PRO A 24 -10.45 -12.85 24.00
N SER A 25 -10.06 -13.32 25.18
CA SER A 25 -10.85 -14.29 25.93
C SER A 25 -12.13 -13.65 26.47
N ALA A 26 -13.25 -14.06 25.88
CA ALA A 26 -14.53 -14.37 26.53
C ALA A 26 -15.12 -13.34 27.53
N GLY A 27 -15.89 -12.39 27.02
CA GLY A 27 -16.98 -11.75 27.76
C GLY A 27 -18.31 -12.46 27.47
N GLN A 28 -18.59 -13.56 28.17
CA GLN A 28 -19.93 -14.16 28.18
C GLN A 28 -20.87 -13.28 29.02
N PHE A 29 -21.77 -12.53 28.40
CA PHE A 29 -22.99 -12.05 29.06
C PHE A 29 -24.18 -12.87 28.57
N ARG A 30 -24.45 -13.95 29.29
CA ARG A 30 -25.77 -14.57 29.36
C ARG A 30 -26.27 -14.39 30.78
N GLN A 31 -27.34 -13.62 30.97
CA GLN A 31 -28.36 -13.93 31.98
C GLN A 31 -29.61 -13.10 31.70
N GLY A 32 -30.71 -13.79 31.42
CA GLY A 32 -32.05 -13.20 31.41
C GLY A 32 -32.61 -13.13 32.83
N SER A 33 -33.41 -12.11 33.08
CA SER A 33 -34.54 -12.15 34.03
C SER A 33 -35.52 -11.03 33.66
N PRO A 34 -36.82 -11.30 33.50
CA PRO A 34 -37.79 -10.32 33.04
C PRO A 34 -38.66 -9.80 34.19
N PHE A 35 -38.11 -9.23 35.26
CA PHE A 35 -38.93 -8.55 36.29
C PHE A 35 -38.10 -7.55 37.08
N SER A 36 -38.40 -6.26 36.93
CA SER A 36 -38.80 -5.36 38.04
C SER A 36 -38.75 -3.91 37.61
N SER A 37 -39.94 -3.33 37.58
CA SER A 37 -40.20 -1.90 37.46
C SER A 37 -39.84 -1.22 38.78
N THR A 38 -38.75 -0.45 38.81
CA THR A 38 -38.57 0.64 39.77
C THR A 38 -37.81 1.77 39.09
N ASN A 39 -38.36 2.98 39.26
CA ASN A 39 -37.91 4.25 38.72
C ASN A 39 -36.53 4.61 39.29
N GLU A 40 -35.45 4.15 38.69
CA GLU A 40 -34.11 4.59 39.02
C GLU A 40 -33.59 5.43 37.86
N LYS A 41 -33.68 6.76 37.99
CA LYS A 41 -32.92 7.66 37.13
C LYS A 41 -31.43 7.28 37.30
N PRO A 42 -30.72 6.94 36.22
CA PRO A 42 -29.31 6.60 36.33
C PRO A 42 -28.56 7.78 36.95
N PRO A 43 -27.61 7.54 37.88
CA PRO A 43 -26.83 8.61 38.48
C PRO A 43 -26.17 9.41 37.34
N GLN A 44 -26.45 10.71 37.27
CA GLN A 44 -25.76 11.60 36.36
C GLN A 44 -24.29 11.61 36.76
N LEU A 45 -23.48 10.84 36.04
CA LEU A 45 -22.04 10.89 36.11
C LEU A 45 -21.64 12.36 35.90
N VAL A 46 -20.96 12.94 36.88
CA VAL A 46 -20.33 14.25 36.77
C VAL A 46 -19.48 14.20 35.51
N GLN A 47 -19.93 14.89 34.46
CA GLN A 47 -19.16 15.02 33.23
C GLN A 47 -17.93 15.84 33.59
N LEU A 48 -16.83 15.14 33.88
CA LEU A 48 -15.51 15.76 33.90
C LEU A 48 -15.38 16.55 32.59
N PRO A 49 -14.88 17.80 32.62
CA PRO A 49 -14.70 18.58 31.41
C PRO A 49 -13.89 17.71 30.45
N THR A 50 -14.55 17.28 29.38
CA THR A 50 -13.95 16.41 28.37
C THR A 50 -12.75 17.17 27.86
N MET A 51 -11.55 16.80 28.32
CA MET A 51 -10.33 17.40 27.82
C MET A 51 -10.37 17.19 26.31
N LYS A 52 -10.51 18.28 25.56
CA LYS A 52 -10.47 18.22 24.10
C LYS A 52 -9.22 17.41 23.75
N PRO A 53 -9.31 16.38 22.90
CA PRO A 53 -8.12 15.65 22.50
C PRO A 53 -7.11 16.67 22.01
N ILE A 54 -5.93 16.68 22.63
CA ILE A 54 -4.83 17.58 22.30
C ILE A 54 -4.66 17.48 20.78
N SER A 55 -5.07 18.52 20.07
CA SER A 55 -5.13 18.49 18.62
C SER A 55 -3.73 18.16 18.10
N GLN A 56 -3.57 17.01 17.43
CA GLN A 56 -2.30 16.65 16.84
C GLN A 56 -1.79 17.83 16.01
N ASN A 57 -0.52 18.16 16.23
CA ASN A 57 0.13 19.32 15.62
C ASN A 57 -0.04 19.23 14.09
N ARG A 58 -0.37 20.34 13.40
CA ARG A 58 -0.61 20.33 11.93
C ARG A 58 0.49 19.60 11.15
N ILE A 59 1.74 19.70 11.64
CA ILE A 59 2.90 18.99 11.09
C ILE A 59 2.80 17.48 11.28
N GLN A 60 2.40 16.99 12.46
CA GLN A 60 2.21 15.55 12.71
C GLN A 60 1.12 14.97 11.80
N ASN A 61 0.00 15.68 11.65
CA ASN A 61 -1.07 15.27 10.73
C ASN A 61 -0.58 15.22 9.28
N ALA A 62 0.24 16.18 8.85
CA ALA A 62 0.82 16.18 7.52
C ALA A 62 1.81 15.02 7.32
N GLN A 63 2.64 14.71 8.33
CA GLN A 63 3.54 13.56 8.32
C GLN A 63 2.79 12.23 8.24
N SER A 64 1.71 12.06 9.01
CA SER A 64 0.90 10.84 8.92
C SER A 64 0.26 10.68 7.53
N LYS A 65 -0.18 11.77 6.90
CA LYS A 65 -0.68 11.75 5.52
C LYS A 65 0.41 11.39 4.52
N LEU A 66 1.63 11.90 4.71
CA LEU A 66 2.78 11.57 3.87
C LEU A 66 3.08 10.07 3.90
N VAL A 67 3.15 9.47 5.09
CA VAL A 67 3.39 8.01 5.24
C VAL A 67 2.34 7.19 4.50
N LEU A 68 1.06 7.57 4.57
CA LEU A 68 0.00 6.87 3.84
C LEU A 68 0.17 6.98 2.31
N LYS A 69 0.65 8.13 1.83
CA LYS A 69 0.92 8.36 0.41
C LYS A 69 2.14 7.56 -0.07
N GLU A 70 3.21 7.53 0.70
CA GLU A 70 4.39 6.70 0.44
C GLU A 70 4.03 5.21 0.41
N GLN A 71 3.24 4.72 1.38
CA GLN A 71 2.76 3.34 1.37
C GLN A 71 1.94 3.02 0.13
N LYS A 72 1.08 3.94 -0.31
CA LYS A 72 0.33 3.79 -1.57
C LYS A 72 1.28 3.74 -2.77
N LEU A 73 2.30 4.59 -2.79
CA LEU A 73 3.31 4.62 -3.85
C LEU A 73 4.08 3.30 -3.93
N ILE A 74 4.51 2.75 -2.79
CA ILE A 74 5.17 1.44 -2.70
C ILE A 74 4.26 0.34 -3.26
N LYS A 75 2.96 0.35 -2.91
CA LYS A 75 1.99 -0.62 -3.44
C LYS A 75 1.84 -0.50 -4.96
N LEU A 76 1.81 0.71 -5.51
CA LEU A 76 1.74 0.93 -6.96
C LEU A 76 3.03 0.45 -7.64
N ALA A 77 4.20 0.79 -7.10
CA ALA A 77 5.50 0.37 -7.63
C ALA A 77 5.61 -1.17 -7.69
N ARG A 78 5.17 -1.85 -6.62
CA ARG A 78 5.13 -3.32 -6.57
C ARG A 78 4.23 -3.91 -7.65
N LYS A 79 3.02 -3.36 -7.84
CA LYS A 79 2.11 -3.82 -8.90
C LYS A 79 2.69 -3.61 -10.30
N THR A 80 3.35 -2.48 -10.53
CA THR A 80 4.04 -2.18 -11.80
C THR A 80 5.15 -3.21 -12.04
N TRP A 81 5.95 -3.51 -11.01
CA TRP A 81 7.00 -4.53 -11.09
C TRP A 81 6.45 -5.94 -11.37
N GLU A 82 5.38 -6.34 -10.70
CA GLU A 82 4.72 -7.63 -10.94
C GLU A 82 4.20 -7.74 -12.39
N LYS A 83 3.66 -6.65 -12.96
CA LYS A 83 3.27 -6.58 -14.38
C LYS A 83 4.47 -6.70 -15.33
N GLU A 84 5.61 -6.09 -15.01
CA GLU A 84 6.84 -6.23 -15.81
C GLU A 84 7.33 -7.68 -15.85
N LEU A 85 7.31 -8.37 -14.71
CA LEU A 85 7.68 -9.77 -14.62
C LEU A 85 6.74 -10.67 -15.43
N ASP A 86 5.43 -10.45 -15.33
CA ASP A 86 4.43 -11.19 -16.10
C ASP A 86 4.61 -11.01 -17.62
N ILE A 87 4.86 -9.77 -18.08
CA ILE A 87 5.13 -9.51 -19.50
C ILE A 87 6.40 -10.23 -19.95
N LYS A 88 7.46 -10.20 -19.13
CA LYS A 88 8.72 -10.88 -19.45
C LYS A 88 8.52 -12.40 -19.55
N ALA A 89 7.74 -12.99 -18.65
CA ALA A 89 7.40 -14.42 -18.72
C ALA A 89 6.63 -14.75 -20.01
N LYS A 90 5.62 -13.94 -20.37
CA LYS A 90 4.87 -14.11 -21.63
C LYS A 90 5.74 -13.95 -22.87
N GLN A 91 6.70 -13.04 -22.86
CA GLN A 91 7.66 -12.88 -23.95
C GLN A 91 8.58 -14.09 -24.09
N GLU A 92 8.99 -14.69 -22.98
CA GLU A 92 9.78 -15.93 -22.98
C GLU A 92 8.97 -17.12 -23.50
N GLU A 93 7.71 -17.27 -23.06
CA GLU A 93 6.79 -18.27 -23.62
C GLU A 93 6.60 -18.10 -25.12
N LEU A 94 6.41 -16.85 -25.58
CA LEU A 94 6.28 -16.55 -27.01
C LEU A 94 7.53 -16.96 -27.77
N ARG A 95 8.74 -16.65 -27.27
CA ARG A 95 10.00 -17.05 -27.90
C ARG A 95 10.13 -18.57 -27.99
N ASN A 96 9.72 -19.29 -26.95
CA ASN A 96 9.74 -20.76 -26.94
C ASN A 96 8.76 -21.33 -27.98
N LEU A 97 7.57 -20.73 -28.12
CA LEU A 97 6.59 -21.11 -29.15
C LEU A 97 7.08 -20.81 -30.56
N GLU A 98 7.71 -19.66 -30.79
CA GLU A 98 8.28 -19.30 -32.09
C GLU A 98 9.39 -20.28 -32.50
N ASN A 99 10.32 -20.60 -31.58
CA ASN A 99 11.38 -21.58 -31.83
C ASN A 99 10.84 -23.01 -32.07
N ALA A 100 9.72 -23.39 -31.45
CA ALA A 100 9.08 -24.68 -31.69
C ALA A 100 8.37 -24.73 -33.05
N THR A 101 7.86 -23.59 -33.53
CA THR A 101 7.11 -23.49 -34.79
C THR A 101 8.03 -23.51 -36.02
N GLU A 102 9.30 -23.12 -35.87
CA GLU A 102 10.32 -23.24 -36.92
C GLU A 102 10.50 -24.69 -37.44
N ASN A 103 10.04 -25.68 -36.66
CA ASN A 103 10.07 -27.10 -37.01
C ASN A 103 8.69 -27.67 -37.47
N SER A 104 7.64 -26.86 -37.52
CA SER A 104 6.26 -27.32 -37.77
C SER A 104 5.40 -26.22 -38.42
N ASP A 105 5.15 -26.33 -39.74
CA ASP A 105 4.24 -25.49 -40.54
C ASP A 105 2.75 -25.73 -40.23
N ASN A 106 2.36 -25.66 -38.96
CA ASN A 106 0.97 -25.84 -38.55
C ASN A 106 0.26 -24.48 -38.43
N PRO A 107 -0.79 -24.21 -39.22
CA PRO A 107 -1.53 -22.93 -39.17
C PRO A 107 -2.19 -22.65 -37.81
N ASN A 108 -2.43 -23.66 -36.97
CA ASN A 108 -2.92 -23.47 -35.60
C ASN A 108 -1.86 -22.89 -34.66
N HIS A 109 -0.57 -23.17 -34.89
CA HIS A 109 0.52 -22.59 -34.10
C HIS A 109 0.66 -21.10 -34.39
N GLN A 110 0.57 -20.70 -35.66
CA GLN A 110 0.67 -19.29 -36.05
C GLN A 110 -0.46 -18.42 -35.46
N LYS A 111 -1.70 -18.92 -35.46
CA LYS A 111 -2.82 -18.23 -34.78
C LYS A 111 -2.60 -18.05 -33.29
N SER A 112 -1.96 -19.04 -32.64
CA SER A 112 -1.66 -18.98 -31.21
C SER A 112 -0.58 -17.93 -30.92
N ILE A 113 0.49 -17.88 -31.72
CA ILE A 113 1.55 -16.86 -31.66
C ILE A 113 0.96 -15.45 -31.80
N GLU A 114 0.10 -15.21 -32.80
CA GLU A 114 -0.55 -13.90 -32.97
C GLU A 114 -1.41 -13.51 -31.77
N LYS A 115 -2.15 -14.47 -31.19
CA LYS A 115 -2.96 -14.22 -29.99
C LYS A 115 -2.08 -13.83 -28.81
N TYR A 116 -0.95 -14.51 -28.61
CA TYR A 116 0.03 -14.18 -27.56
C TYR A 116 0.64 -12.79 -27.78
N LYS A 117 1.04 -12.45 -29.01
CA LYS A 117 1.54 -11.11 -29.36
C LYS A 117 0.53 -10.01 -29.02
N LYS A 118 -0.75 -10.20 -29.35
CA LYS A 118 -1.82 -9.26 -28.98
C LYS A 118 -2.00 -9.12 -27.47
N GLN A 119 -1.91 -10.22 -26.73
CA GLN A 119 -2.00 -10.19 -25.26
C GLN A 119 -0.81 -9.48 -24.61
N ILE A 120 0.40 -9.68 -25.13
CA ILE A 120 1.61 -8.98 -24.68
C ILE A 120 1.48 -7.48 -24.96
N ALA A 121 1.05 -7.09 -26.16
CA ALA A 121 0.83 -5.68 -26.51
C ALA A 121 -0.17 -5.00 -25.56
N LYS A 122 -1.32 -5.65 -25.31
CA LYS A 122 -2.31 -5.15 -24.34
C LYS A 122 -1.73 -5.02 -22.93
N SER A 123 -0.96 -6.01 -22.49
CA SER A 123 -0.32 -5.99 -21.17
C SER A 123 0.71 -4.85 -21.07
N GLN A 124 1.44 -4.58 -22.15
CA GLN A 124 2.40 -3.48 -22.24
C GLN A 124 1.70 -2.10 -22.16
N ASP A 125 0.56 -1.94 -22.81
CA ASP A 125 -0.24 -0.71 -22.70
C ASP A 125 -0.73 -0.48 -21.26
N GLU A 126 -1.17 -1.55 -20.58
CA GLU A 126 -1.54 -1.49 -19.16
C GLU A 126 -0.35 -1.14 -18.26
N LEU A 127 0.83 -1.70 -18.55
CA LEU A 127 2.06 -1.36 -17.83
C LEU A 127 2.41 0.12 -18.00
N ASN A 128 2.31 0.65 -19.23
CA ASN A 128 2.58 2.05 -19.50
C ASN A 128 1.63 2.96 -18.72
N LYS A 129 0.34 2.62 -18.66
CA LYS A 129 -0.64 3.35 -17.83
C LYS A 129 -0.26 3.30 -16.34
N ALA A 130 0.12 2.14 -15.83
CA ALA A 130 0.55 1.98 -14.44
C ALA A 130 1.83 2.78 -14.13
N LYS A 131 2.78 2.88 -15.07
CA LYS A 131 3.98 3.72 -14.94
C LYS A 131 3.64 5.21 -14.88
N ILE A 132 2.72 5.67 -15.72
CA ILE A 132 2.25 7.07 -15.70
C ILE A 132 1.57 7.37 -14.36
N GLU A 133 0.70 6.48 -13.87
CA GLU A 133 0.06 6.64 -12.56
C GLU A 133 1.09 6.69 -11.43
N LEU A 134 2.09 5.81 -11.47
CA LEU A 134 3.18 5.79 -10.50
C LEU A 134 3.94 7.11 -10.50
N GLU A 135 4.33 7.62 -11.67
CA GLU A 135 5.04 8.89 -11.81
C GLU A 135 4.23 10.08 -11.26
N VAL A 136 2.93 10.12 -11.55
CA VAL A 136 2.03 11.16 -11.04
C VAL A 136 1.93 11.10 -9.52
N GLU A 137 1.82 9.91 -8.92
CA GLU A 137 1.75 9.80 -7.47
C GLU A 137 3.10 10.10 -6.79
N THR A 138 4.24 9.75 -7.42
CA THR A 138 5.58 10.15 -6.96
C THR A 138 5.69 11.67 -6.85
N LYS A 139 5.32 12.40 -7.92
CA LYS A 139 5.35 13.86 -7.93
C LYS A 139 4.49 14.48 -6.82
N LYS A 140 3.36 13.85 -6.48
CA LYS A 140 2.52 14.30 -5.36
C LYS A 140 3.21 14.10 -4.02
N VAL A 141 3.85 12.94 -3.81
CA VAL A 141 4.59 12.65 -2.57
C VAL A 141 5.71 13.68 -2.39
N GLU A 142 6.51 13.92 -3.42
CA GLU A 142 7.58 14.95 -3.40
C GLU A 142 7.04 16.34 -3.05
N ALA A 143 5.89 16.73 -3.62
CA ALA A 143 5.26 18.00 -3.30
C ALA A 143 4.78 18.07 -1.83
N PHE A 144 4.26 16.97 -1.28
CA PHE A 144 3.88 16.88 0.13
C PHE A 144 5.09 16.97 1.07
N GLU A 145 6.20 16.29 0.74
CA GLU A 145 7.45 16.36 1.50
C GLU A 145 7.95 17.80 1.57
N LYS A 146 8.03 18.49 0.42
CA LYS A 146 8.44 19.89 0.34
C LYS A 146 7.57 20.81 1.19
N SER A 147 6.25 20.65 1.11
CA SER A 147 5.31 21.45 1.90
C SER A 147 5.49 21.23 3.41
N ILE A 148 5.82 20.01 3.84
CA ILE A 148 6.11 19.71 5.24
C ILE A 148 7.43 20.33 5.69
N GLU A 149 8.47 20.28 4.86
CA GLU A 149 9.76 20.93 5.16
C GLU A 149 9.61 22.45 5.28
N GLU A 150 8.92 23.10 4.33
CA GLU A 150 8.64 24.53 4.38
C GLU A 150 7.85 24.91 5.64
N ALA A 151 6.86 24.11 6.02
CA ALA A 151 6.08 24.34 7.24
C ALA A 151 6.88 24.16 8.53
N LYS A 152 7.91 23.29 8.52
CA LYS A 152 8.85 23.16 9.64
C LYS A 152 9.78 24.37 9.73
N LEU A 153 10.31 24.83 8.60
CA LEU A 153 11.22 25.97 8.53
C LEU A 153 10.54 27.28 8.97
N ARG A 154 9.33 27.56 8.49
CA ARG A 154 8.59 28.75 8.93
C ARG A 154 8.29 28.77 10.43
N ARG A 155 8.17 27.59 11.06
CA ARG A 155 7.96 27.49 12.51
C ARG A 155 9.23 27.78 13.30
N SER A 156 10.41 27.50 12.74
CA SER A 156 11.68 27.83 13.40
C SER A 156 12.03 29.32 13.33
N ASP A 157 11.47 30.05 12.37
CA ASP A 157 11.71 31.49 12.20
C ASP A 157 10.80 32.38 13.08
N ASP A 158 9.73 31.81 13.65
CA ASP A 158 8.76 32.50 14.54
C ASP A 158 9.17 32.47 16.04
N TYR A 159 10.38 31.99 16.36
CA TYR A 159 10.96 31.93 17.72
C TYR A 159 12.27 32.71 17.80
#